data_AF-X1JM49-F1
#
_entry.id   AF-X1JM49-F1
#
_cell.length_a   1.000
_cell.length_b   1.000
_cell.length_c   1.000
_cell.angle_alpha   90.00
_cell.angle_beta   90.00
_cell.angle_gamma   90.00
#
_symmetry.space_group_name_H-M   'P 1'
#
loop_
_entity.id
_entity.type
_entity.pdbx_description
1 polymer ?
#
loop_
_entity_poly.entity_id
_entity_poly.type
_entity_poly.pdbx_seq_one_letter_code
_entity_poly.pdbx_strand_id
1 'polypeptide(L)'
;MNVLLSIRPKYVEAITEGRKSFEFRKSIFKYHSVERVYLYATKPVSRVVGSFKVGEIICREPKLLWEELGRLSGVSSTEFLRYFKDNDIGFAIEIKDLEVFQTPVNPSLFIEGFTPPRSFRYIDGQLSYMNTLKFGMNIQSLENSPCTL
;
A
#
# COMPACT_ATOMS: atom_id res chain seq x y z
N MET A 1 7.71 -5.86 8.53
CA MET A 1 6.35 -5.34 8.86
C MET A 1 5.71 -4.80 7.59
N ASN A 2 4.38 -4.83 7.45
CA ASN A 2 3.70 -4.32 6.26
C ASN A 2 2.67 -3.25 6.62
N VAL A 3 2.30 -2.44 5.62
CA VAL A 3 1.29 -1.40 5.77
C VAL A 3 0.29 -1.43 4.64
N LEU A 4 -0.95 -1.02 4.92
CA LEU A 4 -2.00 -0.78 3.95
C LEU A 4 -2.21 0.72 3.77
N LEU A 5 -2.18 1.19 2.52
CA LEU A 5 -2.47 2.56 2.14
C LEU A 5 -3.77 2.64 1.34
N SER A 6 -4.62 3.62 1.67
CA SER A 6 -5.74 4.00 0.80
C SER A 6 -5.23 4.94 -0.30
N ILE A 7 -5.50 4.59 -1.55
CA ILE A 7 -5.10 5.34 -2.75
C ILE A 7 -6.31 5.49 -3.67
N ARG A 8 -6.48 6.66 -4.28
CA ARG A 8 -7.56 6.88 -5.24
C ARG A 8 -7.31 6.08 -6.52
N PRO A 9 -8.34 5.51 -7.18
CA PRO A 9 -8.18 4.65 -8.35
C PRO A 9 -7.27 5.21 -9.45
N LYS A 10 -7.39 6.50 -9.79
CA LYS A 10 -6.53 7.14 -10.80
C LYS A 10 -5.03 7.12 -10.48
N TYR A 11 -4.65 7.13 -9.19
CA TYR A 11 -3.25 7.06 -8.79
C TYR A 11 -2.77 5.63 -8.71
N VAL A 12 -3.65 4.68 -8.36
CA VAL A 12 -3.38 3.25 -8.50
C VAL A 12 -3.06 2.92 -9.95
N GLU A 13 -3.88 3.37 -10.89
CA GLU A 13 -3.66 3.21 -12.33
C GLU A 13 -2.30 3.79 -12.76
N ALA A 14 -1.98 5.01 -12.31
CA ALA A 14 -0.67 5.62 -12.60
C ALA A 14 0.51 4.81 -12.04
N ILE A 15 0.35 4.15 -10.89
CA ILE A 15 1.36 3.25 -10.32
C ILE A 15 1.49 2.00 -11.19
N THR A 16 0.38 1.36 -11.53
CA THR A 16 0.36 0.10 -12.30
C THR A 16 0.84 0.26 -13.73
N GLU A 17 0.67 1.44 -14.33
CA GLU A 17 1.20 1.77 -15.65
C GLU A 17 2.64 2.28 -15.62
N GLY A 18 3.27 2.36 -14.44
CA GLY A 18 4.65 2.84 -14.29
C GLY A 18 4.85 4.34 -14.48
N ARG A 19 3.76 5.12 -14.57
CA ARG A 19 3.80 6.60 -14.68
C ARG A 19 4.05 7.29 -13.33
N LYS A 20 3.93 6.55 -12.22
CA LYS A 20 4.11 7.04 -10.85
C LYS A 20 5.13 6.16 -10.12
N SER A 21 6.31 6.74 -9.87
CA SER A 21 7.42 6.07 -9.18
C SER A 21 7.50 6.39 -7.69
N PHE A 22 6.78 7.43 -7.24
CA PHE A 22 6.76 7.87 -5.85
C PHE A 22 5.33 8.09 -5.35
N GLU A 23 5.02 7.64 -4.14
CA GLU A 23 3.79 7.94 -3.40
C GLU A 23 4.04 9.05 -2.37
N PHE A 24 3.31 10.16 -2.48
CA PHE A 24 3.48 11.30 -1.57
C PHE A 24 2.54 11.20 -0.37
N ARG A 25 3.06 11.49 0.83
CA ARG A 25 2.31 11.47 2.09
C ARG A 25 2.69 12.62 3.01
N LYS A 26 1.73 13.08 3.82
CA LYS A 26 1.95 14.07 4.90
C LYS A 26 2.61 13.48 6.15
N SER A 27 2.49 12.16 6.33
CA SER A 27 3.09 11.44 7.44
C SER A 27 3.63 10.10 6.97
N ILE A 28 4.65 9.60 7.66
CA ILE A 28 5.31 8.34 7.36
C ILE A 28 5.07 7.30 8.46
N PHE A 29 5.45 6.06 8.18
CA PHE A 29 5.38 4.94 9.11
C PHE A 29 6.23 5.22 10.36
N LYS A 30 5.73 4.81 11.53
CA LYS A 30 6.48 4.85 12.80
C LYS A 30 7.67 3.88 12.82
N TYR A 31 7.53 2.71 12.20
CA TYR A 31 8.55 1.67 12.16
C TYR A 31 9.34 1.70 10.85
N HIS A 32 10.67 1.76 10.95
CA HIS A 32 11.58 1.68 9.81
C HIS A 32 11.65 0.28 9.18
N SER A 33 11.11 -0.75 9.87
CA SER A 33 11.04 -2.14 9.40
C SER A 33 9.84 -2.41 8.48
N VAL A 34 9.20 -1.38 7.94
CA VAL A 34 8.15 -1.53 6.93
C VAL A 34 8.80 -1.86 5.60
N GLU A 35 8.52 -3.06 5.10
CA GLU A 35 9.12 -3.56 3.86
C GLU A 35 8.17 -3.44 2.67
N ARG A 36 6.86 -3.59 2.90
CA ARG A 36 5.86 -3.56 1.83
C ARG A 36 4.67 -2.67 2.17
N VAL A 37 4.17 -2.05 1.12
CA VAL A 37 2.93 -1.29 1.09
C VAL A 37 1.90 -2.02 0.25
N TYR A 38 0.74 -2.30 0.82
CA TYR A 38 -0.44 -2.81 0.12
C TYR A 38 -1.35 -1.67 -0.31
N LEU A 39 -1.84 -1.75 -1.54
CA LEU A 39 -2.61 -0.69 -2.21
C LEU A 39 -4.10 -0.98 -2.10
N TYR A 40 -4.78 -0.35 -1.15
CA TYR A 40 -6.24 -0.31 -1.13
C TYR A 40 -6.74 0.78 -2.08
N ALA A 41 -7.31 0.39 -3.21
CA ALA A 41 -7.99 1.30 -4.11
C ALA A 41 -9.33 1.70 -3.49
N THR A 42 -9.56 3.01 -3.29
CA THR A 42 -10.82 3.52 -2.72
C THR A 42 -12.00 3.33 -3.69
N LYS A 43 -13.19 3.81 -3.32
CA LYS A 43 -14.37 3.77 -4.19
C LYS A 43 -14.07 4.31 -5.61
N PRO A 44 -14.65 3.70 -6.67
CA PRO A 44 -15.61 2.58 -6.62
C PRO A 44 -14.97 1.20 -6.39
N VAL A 45 -13.66 1.03 -6.63
CA VAL A 45 -12.97 -0.28 -6.60
C VAL A 45 -13.10 -0.96 -5.24
N SER A 46 -12.75 -0.27 -4.16
CA SER A 46 -12.91 -0.75 -2.78
C SER A 46 -12.25 -2.12 -2.50
N ARG A 47 -11.05 -2.34 -3.03
CA ARG A 47 -10.28 -3.60 -2.91
C ARG A 47 -8.79 -3.33 -2.72
N VAL A 48 -8.07 -4.29 -2.17
CA VAL A 48 -6.61 -4.32 -2.23
C VAL A 48 -6.20 -4.90 -3.58
N VAL A 49 -5.49 -4.11 -4.38
CA VAL A 49 -5.24 -4.42 -5.80
C VAL A 49 -3.80 -4.83 -6.10
N GLY A 50 -2.90 -4.70 -5.12
CA GLY A 50 -1.49 -4.98 -5.30
C GLY A 50 -0.67 -4.54 -4.11
N SER A 51 0.65 -4.63 -4.27
CA SER A 51 1.61 -4.16 -3.29
C SER A 51 2.92 -3.73 -3.95
N PHE A 52 3.74 -2.96 -3.24
CA PHE A 52 5.10 -2.65 -3.66
C PHE A 52 6.04 -2.74 -2.47
N LYS A 53 7.33 -2.98 -2.72
CA LYS A 53 8.39 -2.83 -1.72
C LYS A 53 8.74 -1.37 -1.51
N VAL A 54 8.87 -0.97 -0.25
CA VAL A 54 9.32 0.37 0.12
C VAL A 54 10.77 0.53 -0.34
N GLY A 55 11.02 1.48 -1.23
CA GLY A 55 12.36 1.92 -1.59
C GLY A 55 12.86 3.04 -0.67
N GLU A 56 13.56 4.00 -1.25
CA GLU A 56 13.96 5.22 -0.53
C GLU A 56 12.74 6.01 -0.05
N ILE A 57 12.84 6.59 1.14
CA ILE A 57 11.87 7.54 1.67
C ILE A 57 12.55 8.89 1.76
N ILE A 58 12.07 9.85 0.95
CA ILE A 58 12.60 11.21 0.94
C ILE A 58 11.71 12.10 1.81
N CYS A 59 12.33 12.82 2.75
CA CYS A 59 11.68 13.75 3.66
C CYS A 59 12.21 15.17 3.42
N ARG A 60 11.34 16.06 2.92
CA ARG A 60 11.69 17.43 2.51
C ARG A 60 10.47 18.34 2.60
N GLU A 61 10.71 19.64 2.43
CA GLU A 61 9.65 20.62 2.18
C GLU A 61 8.88 20.28 0.88
N PRO A 62 7.55 20.49 0.81
CA PRO A 62 6.77 20.14 -0.37
C PRO A 62 7.27 20.79 -1.67
N LYS A 63 7.79 22.02 -1.59
CA LYS A 63 8.35 22.71 -2.76
C LYS A 63 9.54 21.94 -3.35
N LEU A 64 10.48 21.52 -2.50
CA LEU A 64 11.65 20.74 -2.90
C LEU A 64 11.25 19.34 -3.39
N LEU A 65 10.31 18.68 -2.71
CA LEU A 65 9.76 17.40 -3.21
C LEU A 65 9.17 17.53 -4.61
N TRP A 66 8.45 18.63 -4.88
CA TRP A 66 7.85 18.85 -6.19
C TRP A 66 8.90 19.13 -7.27
N GLU A 67 9.91 19.94 -6.95
CA GLU A 67 11.02 20.25 -7.86
C GLU A 67 11.80 18.98 -8.25
N GLU A 68 12.09 18.12 -7.27
CA GLU A 68 12.85 16.88 -7.47
C GLU A 68 12.02 15.77 -8.13
N LEU A 69 10.79 15.54 -7.65
CA LEU A 69 10.04 14.31 -7.94
C LEU A 69 8.70 14.55 -8.67
N GLY A 70 8.27 15.80 -8.85
CA GLY A 70 6.95 16.11 -9.40
C GLY A 70 6.69 15.46 -10.75
N ARG A 71 7.70 15.43 -11.63
CA ARG A 71 7.64 14.80 -12.97
C ARG A 71 7.47 13.28 -12.93
N LEU A 72 7.91 12.62 -11.86
CA LEU A 72 7.86 11.17 -11.67
C LEU A 72 6.62 10.73 -10.86
N SER A 73 5.77 11.67 -10.47
CA SER A 73 4.75 11.44 -9.45
C SER A 73 3.39 11.02 -9.98
N GLY A 74 3.11 11.20 -11.27
CA GLY A 74 1.77 10.98 -11.83
C GLY A 74 0.67 11.86 -11.22
N VAL A 75 1.02 12.96 -10.55
CA VAL A 75 0.11 13.95 -9.96
C VAL A 75 0.36 15.31 -10.61
N SER A 76 -0.69 16.13 -10.77
CA SER A 76 -0.50 17.51 -11.24
C SER A 76 0.08 18.41 -10.14
N SER A 77 0.78 19.48 -10.52
CA SER A 77 1.31 20.48 -9.57
C SER A 77 0.22 21.06 -8.69
N THR A 78 -0.92 21.44 -9.29
CA THR A 78 -2.08 21.99 -8.58
C THR A 78 -2.63 21.04 -7.52
N GLU A 79 -2.71 19.75 -7.82
CA GLU A 79 -3.17 18.74 -6.86
C GLU A 79 -2.15 18.52 -5.75
N PHE A 80 -0.87 18.47 -6.09
CA PHE A 80 0.22 18.32 -5.12
C PHE A 80 0.25 19.49 -4.14
N LEU A 81 0.26 20.73 -4.65
CA LEU A 81 0.28 21.94 -3.84
C LEU A 81 -0.96 22.04 -2.95
N ARG A 82 -2.14 21.70 -3.49
CA ARG A 82 -3.38 21.64 -2.69
C ARG A 82 -3.28 20.57 -1.59
N TYR A 83 -2.72 19.41 -1.91
CA TYR A 83 -2.56 18.34 -0.93
C TYR A 83 -1.66 18.79 0.22
N PHE A 84 -0.54 19.47 -0.05
CA PHE A 84 0.43 19.89 0.97
C PHE A 84 0.24 21.31 1.55
N LYS A 85 -0.81 22.05 1.17
CA LYS A 85 -1.01 23.49 1.48
C LYS A 85 -0.61 23.93 2.89
N ASP A 86 -0.95 23.16 3.92
CA ASP A 86 -0.70 23.50 5.34
C ASP A 86 0.33 22.56 5.99
N ASN A 87 1.34 22.12 5.23
CA ASN A 87 2.35 21.14 5.69
C ASN A 87 3.73 21.64 5.33
N ASP A 88 4.58 21.83 6.34
CA ASP A 88 5.97 22.27 6.13
C ASP A 88 6.86 21.13 5.64
N ILE A 89 6.45 19.88 5.88
CA ILE A 89 7.19 18.67 5.52
C ILE A 89 6.26 17.70 4.79
N GLY A 90 6.80 17.05 3.76
CA GLY A 90 6.19 15.91 3.10
C GLY A 90 7.15 14.73 3.01
N PHE A 91 6.58 13.59 2.67
CA PHE A 91 7.30 12.35 2.43
C PHE A 91 7.02 11.85 1.02
N ALA A 92 8.05 11.35 0.33
CA ALA A 92 7.92 10.61 -0.91
C ALA A 92 8.44 9.19 -0.69
N ILE A 93 7.58 8.20 -0.93
CA ILE A 93 7.91 6.78 -0.78
C ILE A 93 8.17 6.23 -2.18
N GLU A 94 9.39 5.79 -2.43
CA GLU A 94 9.76 5.15 -3.69
C GLU A 94 9.05 3.79 -3.82
N ILE A 95 8.52 3.53 -5.02
CA ILE A 95 7.79 2.31 -5.36
C ILE A 95 8.76 1.34 -6.05
N LYS A 96 9.14 0.26 -5.35
CA LYS A 96 9.96 -0.83 -5.91
C LYS A 96 9.18 -2.12 -6.02
N ASP A 97 9.60 -3.00 -6.93
CA ASP A 97 9.06 -4.37 -7.08
C ASP A 97 7.53 -4.41 -7.02
N LEU A 98 6.88 -3.59 -7.85
CA LEU A 98 5.42 -3.51 -7.89
C LEU A 98 4.83 -4.87 -8.30
N GLU A 99 3.91 -5.36 -7.48
CA GLU A 99 3.14 -6.58 -7.70
C GLU A 99 1.66 -6.22 -7.80
N VAL A 100 1.06 -6.45 -8.97
CA VAL A 100 -0.37 -6.25 -9.19
C VAL A 100 -1.08 -7.59 -8.99
N PHE A 101 -2.14 -7.59 -8.19
CA PHE A 101 -2.90 -8.81 -7.93
C PHE A 101 -3.84 -9.12 -9.09
N GLN A 102 -3.76 -10.35 -9.61
CA GLN A 102 -4.68 -10.85 -10.63
C GLN A 102 -6.14 -10.77 -10.16
N THR A 103 -6.39 -10.99 -8.86
CA THR A 103 -7.70 -10.87 -8.25
C THR A 103 -7.64 -9.86 -7.09
N PRO A 104 -8.29 -8.68 -7.21
CA PRO A 104 -8.37 -7.72 -6.13
C PRO A 104 -9.05 -8.31 -4.88
N VAL A 105 -8.46 -8.06 -3.71
CA VAL A 105 -8.86 -8.70 -2.45
C VAL A 105 -9.80 -7.80 -1.66
N ASN A 106 -10.87 -8.38 -1.12
CA ASN A 106 -11.71 -7.68 -0.16
C ASN A 106 -10.99 -7.60 1.20
N PRO A 107 -10.65 -6.40 1.69
CA PRO A 107 -9.93 -6.25 2.96
C PRO A 107 -10.69 -6.79 4.18
N SER A 108 -12.03 -6.84 4.12
CA SER A 108 -12.85 -7.41 5.19
C SER A 108 -12.62 -8.92 5.39
N LEU A 109 -11.98 -9.62 4.44
CA LEU A 109 -11.66 -11.05 4.58
C LEU A 109 -10.50 -11.30 5.57
N PHE A 110 -9.69 -10.29 5.86
CA PHE A 110 -8.53 -10.41 6.73
C PHE A 110 -8.39 -9.27 7.74
N ILE A 111 -9.26 -8.26 7.68
CA ILE A 111 -9.38 -7.22 8.70
C ILE A 111 -10.85 -7.08 9.09
N GLU A 112 -11.20 -7.55 10.27
CA GLU A 112 -12.54 -7.38 10.83
C GLU A 112 -12.89 -5.89 10.98
N GLY A 113 -14.14 -5.53 10.68
CA GLY A 113 -14.62 -4.14 10.76
C GLY A 113 -13.82 -3.17 9.88
N PHE A 114 -13.29 -3.63 8.75
CA PHE A 114 -12.39 -2.85 7.92
C PHE A 114 -12.97 -1.48 7.54
N THR A 115 -12.17 -0.45 7.77
CA THR A 115 -12.39 0.92 7.32
C THR A 115 -11.13 1.41 6.60
N PRO A 116 -11.25 2.07 5.43
CA PRO A 116 -10.10 2.55 4.69
C PRO A 116 -9.23 3.49 5.55
N PRO A 117 -7.92 3.24 5.72
CA PRO A 117 -7.09 4.10 6.53
C PRO A 117 -6.94 5.49 5.89
N ARG A 118 -7.01 6.55 6.72
CA ARG A 118 -6.74 7.94 6.29
C ARG A 118 -5.26 8.17 5.98
N SER A 119 -4.38 7.66 6.84
CA SER A 119 -2.92 7.72 6.65
C SER A 119 -2.39 6.36 6.21
N PHE A 120 -2.34 5.39 7.12
CA PHE A 120 -1.96 4.00 6.85
C PHE A 120 -2.49 3.10 7.97
N ARG A 121 -2.47 1.78 7.77
CA ARG A 121 -2.73 0.76 8.80
C ARG A 121 -1.62 -0.28 8.75
N TYR A 122 -1.04 -0.64 9.90
CA TYR A 122 -0.13 -1.78 9.98
C TYR A 122 -0.90 -3.08 9.78
N ILE A 123 -0.33 -4.01 9.02
CA ILE A 123 -0.88 -5.34 8.82
C ILE A 123 0.23 -6.38 8.97
N ASP A 124 -0.12 -7.51 9.55
CA ASP A 124 0.77 -8.66 9.71
C ASP A 124 0.64 -9.62 8.52
N GLY A 125 1.75 -10.27 8.15
CA GLY A 125 1.77 -11.27 7.09
C GLY A 125 1.73 -10.70 5.66
N GLN A 126 1.96 -11.58 4.67
CA GLN A 126 1.90 -11.22 3.25
C GLN A 126 0.53 -11.58 2.65
N LEU A 127 -0.22 -10.60 2.13
CA LEU A 127 -1.58 -10.83 1.61
C LEU A 127 -1.63 -11.72 0.37
N SER A 128 -0.56 -11.77 -0.44
CA SER A 128 -0.47 -12.67 -1.60
C SER A 128 -0.62 -14.14 -1.19
N TYR A 129 -0.08 -14.52 -0.02
CA TYR A 129 -0.23 -15.87 0.55
C TYR A 129 -1.58 -16.10 1.23
N MET A 130 -2.22 -15.05 1.75
CA MET A 130 -3.51 -15.17 2.46
C MET A 130 -4.68 -15.45 1.52
N ASN A 131 -4.62 -15.00 0.26
CA ASN A 131 -5.59 -15.37 -0.77
C ASN A 131 -5.59 -16.88 -1.04
N THR A 132 -4.41 -17.48 -1.12
CA THR A 132 -4.24 -18.91 -1.40
C THR A 132 -4.70 -19.78 -0.21
N LEU A 133 -4.37 -19.37 1.02
CA LEU A 133 -4.69 -20.16 2.21
C LEU A 133 -6.17 -20.14 2.60
N LYS A 134 -6.91 -19.06 2.34
CA LYS A 134 -8.34 -18.98 2.72
C LYS A 134 -9.32 -19.56 1.70
N PHE A 135 -8.95 -19.63 0.42
CA PHE A 135 -9.77 -20.30 -0.62
C PHE A 135 -9.33 -21.74 -0.89
N GLY A 136 -8.20 -22.20 -0.31
CA GLY A 136 -7.57 -23.47 -0.60
C GLY A 136 -7.43 -24.47 0.55
N MET A 137 -8.14 -24.30 1.68
CA MET A 137 -8.15 -25.33 2.73
C MET A 137 -9.56 -25.56 3.29
N ASN A 138 -10.20 -26.62 2.79
CA ASN A 138 -11.18 -27.37 3.56
C ASN A 138 -10.39 -28.11 4.65
N ILE A 139 -10.27 -27.52 5.85
CA ILE A 139 -9.64 -28.20 6.99
C ILE A 139 -10.67 -29.18 7.56
N GLN A 140 -10.90 -30.28 6.84
CA GLN A 140 -11.18 -31.56 7.47
C GLN A 140 -9.89 -32.37 7.40
N SER A 141 -9.50 -33.01 8.51
CA SER A 141 -8.31 -33.86 8.70
C SER A 141 -7.00 -33.20 9.19
N LEU A 142 -7.09 -32.34 10.22
CA LEU A 142 -6.04 -32.35 11.25
C LEU A 142 -6.64 -32.85 12.57
N GLU A 143 -7.18 -34.07 12.52
CA GLU A 143 -7.32 -34.91 13.70
C GLU A 143 -6.51 -36.18 13.48
N ASN A 144 -5.68 -36.49 14.48
CA ASN A 144 -5.07 -37.78 14.80
C ASN A 144 -3.95 -38.29 13.88
N SER A 145 -2.70 -38.14 14.34
CA SER A 145 -2.05 -39.24 15.07
C SER A 145 -0.63 -38.86 15.56
N PRO A 146 -0.22 -39.39 16.73
CA PRO A 146 1.08 -39.14 17.33
C PRO A 146 2.12 -40.11 16.75
N CYS A 147 3.38 -39.69 16.62
CA CYS A 147 4.50 -40.62 16.66
C CYS A 147 5.76 -39.88 17.08
N THR A 148 6.06 -40.00 18.37
CA THR A 148 7.38 -40.38 18.88
C THR A 148 8.12 -41.32 17.92
N LEU A 149 9.34 -40.96 17.53
CA LEU A 149 10.61 -41.58 17.95
C LEU A 149 11.76 -40.64 17.60
#